data_AF-A0A6H9S4K6-F1
#
_entry.id   AF-A0A6H9S4K6-F1
#
_cell.length_a   1.000
_cell.length_b   1.000
_cell.length_c   1.000
_cell.angle_alpha   90.00
_cell.angle_beta   90.00
_cell.angle_gamma   90.00
#
_symmetry.space_group_name_H-M   'P 1'
#
loop_
_entity.id
_entity.type
_entity.pdbx_description
1 polymer ?
#
loop_
_entity_poly.entity_id
_entity_poly.type
_entity_poly.pdbx_seq_one_letter_code
_entity_poly.pdbx_strand_id
1 'polypeptide(L)'
;VRDADYCVLLTDAQGQTIDYRVETTIRNDCRKAGLYLGTCWSEGEEGTCGVAAVLTAKAPVTVHKRDHFRAAFIGLTCSAAPVFDPQGELLGVLDVSAVRSPDDRRSQHLIRQMVVQSAREIEQAFFMSSAQGYWVLRAHRNAGYVDSQPDFLFAWDDDGCLQALNPAARQYLLQHYGQLPQHIGQVF
;
A
#
# COMPACT_ATOMS: atom_id res chain seq x y z
N VAL A 1 -22.36 4.77 -11.77
CA VAL A 1 -21.71 4.44 -10.48
C VAL A 1 -22.10 5.55 -9.55
N ARG A 2 -22.81 5.29 -8.44
CA ARG A 2 -23.11 6.36 -7.47
C ARG A 2 -21.77 6.90 -6.96
N ASP A 3 -21.64 8.22 -6.86
CA ASP A 3 -20.50 8.89 -6.23
C ASP A 3 -20.26 8.21 -4.88
N ALA A 4 -19.16 7.48 -4.81
CA ALA A 4 -18.93 6.61 -3.69
C ALA A 4 -18.13 7.43 -2.67
N ASP A 5 -18.80 7.79 -1.58
CA ASP A 5 -18.32 8.65 -0.48
C ASP A 5 -17.06 8.09 0.21
N TYR A 6 -15.93 8.11 -0.50
CA TYR A 6 -14.63 7.61 -0.07
C TYR A 6 -13.65 8.75 0.21
N CYS A 7 -12.83 8.54 1.23
CA CYS A 7 -11.59 9.27 1.45
C CYS A 7 -10.42 8.33 1.25
N VAL A 8 -9.44 8.76 0.47
CA VAL A 8 -8.14 8.09 0.32
C VAL A 8 -7.14 8.82 1.19
N LEU A 9 -6.43 8.10 2.06
CA LEU A 9 -5.35 8.60 2.88
C LEU A 9 -4.06 7.89 2.53
N LEU A 10 -2.96 8.65 2.50
CA LEU A 10 -1.61 8.12 2.48
C LEU A 10 -0.93 8.53 3.77
N THR A 11 -0.38 7.56 4.50
CA THR A 11 0.41 7.80 5.71
C THR A 11 1.87 7.46 5.49
N ASP A 12 2.73 8.00 6.34
CA ASP A 12 4.08 7.46 6.52
C ASP A 12 4.07 6.14 7.33
N ALA A 13 5.26 5.60 7.57
CA ALA A 13 5.49 4.35 8.31
C ALA A 13 5.17 4.44 9.81
N GLN A 14 4.87 5.62 10.33
CA GLN A 14 4.45 5.86 11.71
C GLN A 14 2.93 6.07 11.82
N GLY A 15 2.22 6.11 10.69
CA GLY A 15 0.77 6.32 10.63
C GLY A 15 0.37 7.79 10.55
N GLN A 16 1.31 8.71 10.32
CA GLN A 16 1.04 10.12 10.13
C GLN A 16 0.52 10.36 8.71
N THR A 17 -0.67 10.97 8.57
CA THR A 17 -1.25 11.31 7.27
C THR A 17 -0.41 12.38 6.57
N ILE A 18 0.17 12.02 5.42
CA ILE A 18 1.02 12.89 4.59
C ILE A 18 0.31 13.38 3.31
N ASP A 19 -0.71 12.67 2.85
CA ASP A 19 -1.59 13.14 1.77
C ASP A 19 -3.00 12.56 1.91
N TYR A 20 -3.99 13.23 1.31
CA TYR A 20 -5.36 12.74 1.26
C TYR A 20 -6.14 13.25 0.04
N ARG A 21 -7.09 12.44 -0.43
CA ARG A 21 -8.06 12.80 -1.48
C ARG A 21 -9.46 12.50 -0.99
N VAL A 22 -10.35 13.46 -1.17
CA VAL A 22 -11.74 13.36 -0.73
C VAL A 22 -12.61 14.30 -1.55
N GLU A 23 -13.82 13.86 -1.88
CA GLU A 23 -14.82 14.72 -2.52
C GLU A 23 -15.28 15.84 -1.59
N THR A 24 -15.58 17.00 -2.17
CA THR A 24 -16.01 18.19 -1.41
C THR A 24 -17.30 17.94 -0.62
N THR A 25 -18.19 17.09 -1.13
CA THR A 25 -19.49 16.72 -0.54
C THR A 25 -19.35 16.06 0.83
N ILE A 26 -18.31 15.23 1.03
CA ILE A 26 -18.08 14.49 2.28
C ILE A 26 -16.89 14.99 3.09
N ARG A 27 -16.16 16.00 2.60
CA ARG A 27 -14.97 16.55 3.27
C ARG A 27 -15.21 16.91 4.74
N ASN A 28 -16.37 17.47 5.06
CA ASN A 28 -16.72 17.83 6.44
C ASN A 28 -16.94 16.60 7.34
N ASP A 29 -17.59 15.56 6.82
CA ASP A 29 -17.80 14.32 7.55
C ASP A 29 -16.45 13.59 7.75
N CYS A 30 -15.59 13.57 6.73
CA CYS A 30 -14.21 13.08 6.82
C CYS A 30 -13.39 13.83 7.87
N ARG A 31 -13.46 15.18 7.89
CA ARG A 31 -12.76 15.99 8.89
C ARG A 31 -13.21 15.66 10.32
N LYS A 32 -14.51 15.50 10.53
CA LYS A 32 -15.06 15.10 11.84
C LYS A 32 -14.59 13.71 12.27
N ALA A 33 -14.37 12.82 11.29
CA ALA A 33 -13.82 11.49 11.51
C ALA A 33 -12.28 11.47 11.63
N GLY A 34 -11.58 12.60 11.58
CA GLY A 34 -10.11 12.65 11.65
C GLY A 34 -9.38 12.41 10.33
N LEU A 35 -10.10 12.18 9.22
CA LEU A 35 -9.55 11.87 7.90
C LEU A 35 -9.06 13.14 7.19
N TYR A 36 -7.95 13.71 7.65
CA TYR A 36 -7.31 14.90 7.07
C TYR A 36 -5.80 14.92 7.31
N LEU A 37 -5.10 15.80 6.57
CA LEU A 37 -3.65 15.94 6.64
C LEU A 37 -3.14 16.20 8.07
N GLY A 38 -2.09 15.50 8.48
CA GLY A 38 -1.47 15.71 9.80
C GLY A 38 -2.13 14.98 10.97
N THR A 39 -3.10 14.09 10.75
CA THR A 39 -3.57 13.16 11.80
C THR A 39 -2.74 11.88 11.87
N CYS A 40 -2.56 11.35 13.08
CA CYS A 40 -1.84 10.10 13.34
C CYS A 40 -2.84 8.96 13.59
N TRP A 41 -2.61 7.83 12.92
CA TRP A 41 -3.46 6.65 12.96
C TRP A 41 -2.75 5.41 13.52
N SER A 42 -1.71 5.64 14.33
CA SER A 42 -1.07 4.56 15.07
C SER A 42 -2.05 3.91 16.05
N GLU A 43 -1.82 2.64 16.38
CA GLU A 43 -2.68 1.91 17.33
C GLU A 43 -2.70 2.57 18.72
N GLY A 44 -1.58 3.18 19.14
CA GLY A 44 -1.48 3.88 20.42
C GLY A 44 -2.37 5.13 20.51
N GLU A 45 -2.60 5.81 19.39
CA GLU A 45 -3.41 7.04 19.34
C GLU A 45 -4.89 6.72 19.09
N GLU A 46 -5.20 5.88 18.10
CA GLU A 46 -6.57 5.71 17.59
C GLU A 46 -7.18 4.33 17.93
N GLY A 47 -6.40 3.41 18.49
CA GLY A 47 -6.79 2.01 18.67
C GLY A 47 -6.86 1.26 17.33
N THR A 48 -7.55 0.12 17.31
CA THR A 48 -7.72 -0.67 16.08
C THR A 48 -8.44 0.13 15.00
N CYS A 49 -7.72 0.43 13.92
CA CYS A 49 -8.21 1.05 12.68
C CYS A 49 -7.49 0.44 11.46
N GLY A 50 -7.90 0.81 10.24
CA GLY A 50 -7.32 0.29 9.01
C GLY A 50 -5.80 0.48 8.94
N VAL A 51 -5.33 1.71 9.16
CA VAL A 51 -3.90 2.05 9.13
C VAL A 51 -3.13 1.30 10.22
N ALA A 52 -3.56 1.39 11.48
CA ALA A 52 -2.94 0.69 12.60
C ALA A 52 -2.78 -0.82 12.34
N ALA A 53 -3.83 -1.45 11.82
CA ALA A 53 -3.79 -2.88 11.52
C ALA A 53 -2.76 -3.23 10.44
N VAL A 54 -2.58 -2.38 9.42
CA VAL A 54 -1.55 -2.58 8.39
C VAL A 54 -0.15 -2.31 8.92
N LEU A 55 0.05 -1.28 9.75
CA LEU A 55 1.35 -1.01 10.38
C LEU A 55 1.86 -2.23 11.15
N THR A 56 0.96 -2.93 11.86
CA THR A 56 1.30 -4.14 12.61
C THR A 56 1.40 -5.38 11.71
N ALA A 57 0.42 -5.63 10.83
CA ALA A 57 0.36 -6.86 10.05
C ALA A 57 1.32 -6.87 8.85
N LYS A 58 1.76 -5.69 8.38
CA LYS A 58 2.51 -5.50 7.13
C LYS A 58 1.85 -6.21 5.94
N ALA A 59 0.53 -6.24 5.93
CA ALA A 59 -0.30 -6.89 4.92
C ALA A 59 -1.58 -6.09 4.74
N PRO A 60 -2.27 -6.20 3.59
CA PRO A 60 -3.52 -5.47 3.40
C PRO A 60 -4.58 -5.91 4.41
N VAL A 61 -5.33 -4.97 4.98
CA VAL A 61 -6.38 -5.24 6.00
C VAL A 61 -7.66 -4.49 5.64
N THR A 62 -8.81 -5.07 5.97
CA THR A 62 -10.10 -4.38 5.93
C THR A 62 -10.66 -4.35 7.35
N VAL A 63 -10.96 -3.15 7.85
CA VAL A 63 -11.59 -2.93 9.16
C VAL A 63 -12.99 -2.39 8.90
N HIS A 64 -14.00 -3.20 9.17
CA HIS A 64 -15.40 -2.90 8.83
C HIS A 64 -16.23 -2.61 10.09
N LYS A 65 -16.74 -1.38 10.18
CA LYS A 65 -17.69 -0.96 11.21
C LYS A 65 -17.21 -1.27 12.62
N ARG A 66 -17.84 -2.26 13.28
CA ARG A 66 -17.56 -2.68 14.65
C ARG A 66 -16.19 -3.34 14.83
N ASP A 67 -15.47 -3.58 13.74
CA ASP A 67 -14.07 -3.98 13.79
C ASP A 67 -13.18 -2.82 14.32
N HIS A 68 -13.63 -1.56 14.24
CA HIS A 68 -12.93 -0.42 14.83
C HIS A 68 -13.03 -0.40 16.35
N PHE A 69 -11.93 -0.02 17.02
CA PHE A 69 -11.92 0.14 18.47
C PHE A 69 -12.75 1.35 18.94
N ARG A 70 -12.61 2.50 18.28
CA ARG A 70 -13.33 3.73 18.66
C ARG A 70 -14.76 3.72 18.11
N ALA A 71 -15.72 3.98 18.99
CA ALA A 71 -17.14 4.06 18.63
C ALA A 71 -17.43 5.13 17.56
N ALA A 72 -16.65 6.21 17.53
CA ALA A 72 -16.73 7.26 16.52
C ALA A 72 -16.52 6.75 15.09
N PHE A 73 -15.89 5.58 14.91
CA PHE A 73 -15.54 5.00 13.60
C PHE A 73 -16.43 3.81 13.21
N ILE A 74 -17.44 3.45 14.00
CA ILE A 74 -18.33 2.31 13.70
C ILE A 74 -19.13 2.51 12.40
N GLY A 75 -19.31 3.75 11.93
CA GLY A 75 -19.92 4.03 10.62
C GLY A 75 -19.00 3.75 9.43
N LEU A 76 -17.69 3.65 9.67
CA LEU A 76 -16.66 3.58 8.64
C LEU A 76 -16.38 2.16 8.20
N THR A 77 -15.90 2.03 6.97
CA THR A 77 -15.11 0.86 6.57
C THR A 77 -13.86 1.30 5.88
N CYS A 78 -12.74 0.80 6.39
CA CYS A 78 -11.41 1.10 5.93
C CYS A 78 -10.87 -0.13 5.20
N SER A 79 -10.34 0.04 4.00
CA SER A 79 -9.50 -0.94 3.32
C SER A 79 -8.13 -0.33 3.11
N ALA A 80 -7.11 -0.95 3.69
CA ALA A 80 -5.76 -0.42 3.70
C ALA A 80 -4.75 -1.44 3.15
N ALA A 81 -3.68 -0.95 2.55
CA ALA A 81 -2.56 -1.75 2.06
C ALA A 81 -1.22 -1.08 2.38
N PRO A 82 -0.18 -1.87 2.70
CA PRO A 82 1.16 -1.35 2.93
C PRO A 82 1.78 -0.88 1.61
N VAL A 83 2.67 0.11 1.71
CA VAL A 83 3.58 0.53 0.65
C VAL A 83 5.00 0.30 1.15
N PHE A 84 5.78 -0.51 0.44
CA PHE A 84 7.17 -0.83 0.80
C PHE A 84 8.19 -0.10 -0.08
N ASP A 85 9.37 0.17 0.48
CA ASP A 85 10.53 0.60 -0.29
C ASP A 85 11.19 -0.58 -1.02
N PRO A 86 12.15 -0.31 -1.93
CA PRO A 86 12.84 -1.37 -2.64
C PRO A 86 13.75 -2.25 -1.77
N GLN A 87 14.03 -1.82 -0.54
CA GLN A 87 14.80 -2.55 0.47
C GLN A 87 13.91 -3.49 1.30
N GLY A 88 12.58 -3.39 1.15
CA GLY A 88 11.57 -4.23 1.79
C GLY A 88 11.05 -3.65 3.11
N GLU A 89 11.41 -2.42 3.45
CA GLU A 89 10.92 -1.72 4.63
C GLU A 89 9.60 -1.01 4.32
N LEU A 90 8.76 -0.86 5.35
CA LEU A 90 7.47 -0.18 5.20
C LEU A 90 7.71 1.33 5.04
N LEU A 91 7.28 1.91 3.93
CA LEU A 91 7.28 3.37 3.72
C LEU A 91 6.04 4.04 4.28
N GLY A 92 4.91 3.35 4.25
CA GLY A 92 3.64 3.94 4.60
C GLY A 92 2.46 3.03 4.34
N VAL A 93 1.26 3.60 4.52
CA VAL A 93 0.00 2.88 4.33
C VAL A 93 -0.92 3.70 3.43
N LEU A 94 -1.46 3.05 2.41
CA LEU A 94 -2.58 3.58 1.63
C LEU A 94 -3.88 3.07 2.24
N ASP A 95 -4.75 3.96 2.70
CA ASP A 95 -6.06 3.63 3.25
C ASP A 95 -7.18 4.25 2.41
N VAL A 96 -8.24 3.49 2.20
CA VAL A 96 -9.48 3.97 1.59
C VAL A 96 -10.64 3.73 2.54
N SER A 97 -11.22 4.83 3.00
CA SER A 97 -12.26 4.89 4.02
C SER A 97 -13.60 5.29 3.41
N ALA A 98 -14.60 4.41 3.50
CA ALA A 98 -15.99 4.75 3.21
C ALA A 98 -16.62 5.42 4.43
N VAL A 99 -17.07 6.68 4.29
CA VAL A 99 -17.69 7.42 5.40
C VAL A 99 -19.06 6.84 5.77
N ARG A 100 -19.76 6.26 4.77
CA ARG A 100 -21.08 5.64 4.93
C ARG A 100 -21.07 4.29 4.22
N SER A 101 -20.71 3.25 4.95
CA SER A 101 -20.66 1.90 4.38
C SER A 101 -21.97 1.12 4.59
N PRO A 102 -22.50 0.40 3.58
CA PRO A 102 -23.59 -0.56 3.77
C PRO A 102 -23.19 -1.69 4.73
N ASP A 103 -24.16 -2.42 5.29
CA ASP A 103 -23.87 -3.59 6.15
C ASP A 103 -23.29 -4.76 5.36
N ASP A 104 -23.58 -4.84 4.07
CA ASP A 104 -23.03 -5.87 3.19
C ASP A 104 -21.53 -5.65 2.93
N ARG A 105 -20.73 -6.69 3.15
CA ARG A 105 -19.27 -6.67 2.95
C ARG A 105 -18.84 -6.93 1.51
N ARG A 106 -19.74 -7.32 0.59
CA ARG A 106 -19.36 -7.72 -0.78
C ARG A 106 -18.59 -6.65 -1.56
N SER A 107 -18.97 -5.38 -1.43
CA SER A 107 -18.28 -4.27 -2.10
C SER A 107 -16.85 -4.07 -1.59
N GLN A 108 -16.56 -4.47 -0.35
CA GLN A 108 -15.26 -4.25 0.28
C GLN A 108 -14.15 -5.08 -0.35
N HIS A 109 -14.48 -6.23 -0.94
CA HIS A 109 -13.49 -7.04 -1.65
C HIS A 109 -12.91 -6.28 -2.85
N LEU A 110 -13.78 -5.65 -3.66
CA LEU A 110 -13.34 -4.90 -4.84
C LEU A 110 -12.52 -3.67 -4.44
N ILE A 111 -12.97 -2.92 -3.43
CA ILE A 111 -12.22 -1.77 -2.91
C ILE A 111 -10.86 -2.20 -2.42
N ARG A 112 -10.78 -3.26 -1.60
CA ARG A 112 -9.50 -3.82 -1.14
C ARG A 112 -8.57 -4.16 -2.30
N GLN A 113 -9.05 -4.79 -3.38
CA GLN A 113 -8.22 -5.07 -4.55
C GLN A 113 -7.71 -3.78 -5.21
N MET A 114 -8.55 -2.75 -5.32
CA MET A 114 -8.14 -1.44 -5.84
C MET A 114 -7.06 -0.81 -4.95
N VAL A 115 -7.22 -0.83 -3.62
CA VAL A 115 -6.20 -0.29 -2.69
C VAL A 115 -4.88 -1.02 -2.82
N VAL A 116 -4.90 -2.37 -2.88
CA VAL A 116 -3.69 -3.17 -3.07
C VAL A 116 -3.01 -2.84 -4.40
N GLN A 117 -3.78 -2.69 -5.46
CA GLN A 117 -3.24 -2.36 -6.78
C GLN A 117 -2.64 -0.95 -6.81
N SER A 118 -3.33 0.05 -6.25
CA SER A 118 -2.81 1.41 -6.15
C SER A 118 -1.57 1.52 -5.25
N ALA A 119 -1.50 0.76 -4.16
CA ALA A 119 -0.30 0.69 -3.32
C ALA A 119 0.89 0.15 -4.12
N ARG A 120 0.70 -0.93 -4.90
CA ARG A 120 1.75 -1.46 -5.79
C ARG A 120 2.18 -0.46 -6.85
N GLU A 121 1.27 0.33 -7.41
CA GLU A 121 1.61 1.38 -8.37
C GLU A 121 2.47 2.47 -7.74
N ILE A 122 2.18 2.85 -6.48
CA ILE A 122 3.04 3.77 -5.70
C ILE A 122 4.42 3.16 -5.49
N GLU A 123 4.51 1.89 -5.07
CA GLU A 123 5.79 1.17 -4.88
C GLU A 123 6.61 1.13 -6.18
N GLN A 124 5.97 0.82 -7.31
CA GLN A 124 6.64 0.78 -8.61
C GLN A 124 7.15 2.14 -9.04
N ALA A 125 6.34 3.20 -8.87
CA ALA A 125 6.76 4.56 -9.17
C ALA A 125 7.93 4.99 -8.29
N PHE A 126 7.87 4.69 -6.99
CA PHE A 126 8.96 4.97 -6.05
C PHE A 126 10.22 4.19 -6.40
N PHE A 127 10.11 2.88 -6.70
CA PHE A 127 11.21 2.04 -7.16
C PHE A 127 11.92 2.66 -8.36
N MET A 128 11.17 3.01 -9.41
CA MET A 128 11.76 3.57 -10.63
C MET A 128 12.44 4.92 -10.37
N SER A 129 11.92 5.71 -9.43
CA SER A 129 12.54 6.97 -9.01
C SER A 129 13.82 6.74 -8.20
N SER A 130 13.84 5.76 -7.29
CA SER A 130 15.00 5.47 -6.43
C SER A 130 16.11 4.71 -7.16
N ALA A 131 15.76 3.97 -8.22
CA ALA A 131 16.70 3.18 -9.00
C ALA A 131 17.37 3.95 -10.15
N GLN A 132 17.28 5.28 -10.14
CA GLN A 132 18.00 6.11 -11.11
C GLN A 132 19.51 5.88 -11.00
N GLY A 133 20.14 5.52 -12.12
CA GLY A 133 21.57 5.20 -12.16
C GLY A 133 21.89 3.71 -11.97
N TYR A 134 20.89 2.86 -11.76
CA TYR A 134 21.04 1.40 -11.73
C TYR A 134 20.49 0.74 -13.00
N TRP A 135 21.00 -0.46 -13.28
CA TRP A 135 20.46 -1.35 -14.30
C TRP A 135 19.15 -1.97 -13.82
N VAL A 136 18.03 -1.55 -14.39
CA VAL A 136 16.70 -2.04 -14.01
C VAL A 136 16.23 -3.14 -14.96
N LEU A 137 15.99 -4.33 -14.43
CA LEU A 137 15.26 -5.39 -15.13
C LEU A 137 13.77 -5.32 -14.78
N ARG A 138 12.96 -5.22 -15.82
CA ARG A 138 11.50 -5.38 -15.76
C ARG A 138 11.15 -6.77 -16.24
N ALA A 139 10.33 -7.48 -15.47
CA ALA A 139 9.82 -8.77 -15.87
C ALA A 139 8.34 -8.92 -15.53
N HIS A 140 7.65 -9.73 -16.31
CA HIS A 140 6.25 -10.07 -16.10
C HIS A 140 6.04 -11.51 -16.57
N ARG A 141 5.08 -12.23 -15.97
CA ARG A 141 4.81 -13.64 -16.34
C ARG A 141 4.31 -13.80 -17.77
N ASN A 142 3.72 -12.74 -18.31
CA ASN A 142 3.26 -12.64 -19.69
C ASN A 142 4.01 -11.51 -20.40
N ALA A 143 4.72 -11.85 -21.48
CA ALA A 143 5.58 -10.94 -22.23
C ALA A 143 4.88 -9.66 -22.69
N GLY A 144 3.56 -9.71 -22.98
CA GLY A 144 2.81 -8.55 -23.47
C GLY A 144 2.62 -7.41 -22.45
N TYR A 145 2.95 -7.63 -21.17
CA TYR A 145 2.76 -6.64 -20.11
C TYR A 145 4.07 -6.13 -19.49
N VAL A 146 5.24 -6.60 -19.95
CA VAL A 146 6.54 -6.21 -19.37
C VAL A 146 6.74 -4.69 -19.37
N ASP A 147 6.32 -4.02 -20.45
CA ASP A 147 6.49 -2.58 -20.60
C ASP A 147 5.39 -1.76 -19.91
N SER A 148 4.17 -2.28 -19.86
CA SER A 148 2.98 -1.55 -19.38
C SER A 148 2.69 -1.75 -17.89
N GLN A 149 2.89 -2.97 -17.39
CA GLN A 149 2.62 -3.35 -16.01
C GLN A 149 3.56 -4.50 -15.61
N PRO A 150 4.85 -4.22 -15.32
CA PRO A 150 5.77 -5.25 -14.87
C PRO A 150 5.35 -5.84 -13.51
N ASP A 151 5.44 -7.16 -13.37
CA ASP A 151 5.20 -7.85 -12.08
C ASP A 151 6.41 -7.69 -11.16
N PHE A 152 7.60 -7.81 -11.75
CA PHE A 152 8.86 -7.91 -11.03
C PHE A 152 9.80 -6.80 -11.48
N LEU A 153 10.42 -6.16 -10.49
CA LEU A 153 11.44 -5.14 -10.69
C LEU A 153 12.67 -5.49 -9.88
N PHE A 154 13.82 -5.44 -10.54
CA PHE A 154 15.14 -5.68 -9.97
C PHE A 154 16.06 -4.54 -10.40
N ALA A 155 16.94 -4.07 -9.53
CA ALA A 155 17.99 -3.13 -9.92
C ALA A 155 19.36 -3.56 -9.40
N TRP A 156 20.38 -3.43 -10.25
CA TRP A 156 21.78 -3.68 -9.92
C TRP A 156 22.66 -2.48 -10.24
N ASP A 157 23.78 -2.35 -9.54
CA ASP A 157 24.84 -1.42 -9.92
C ASP A 157 25.71 -1.98 -11.06
N ASP A 158 26.73 -1.20 -11.47
CA ASP A 158 27.66 -1.56 -12.53
C ASP A 158 28.54 -2.78 -12.21
N ASP A 159 28.71 -3.08 -10.92
CA ASP A 159 29.42 -4.27 -10.44
C ASP A 159 28.48 -5.49 -10.34
N GLY A 160 27.22 -5.36 -10.75
CA GLY A 160 26.23 -6.44 -10.72
C GLY A 160 25.70 -6.75 -9.33
N CYS A 161 25.93 -5.90 -8.32
CA CYS A 161 25.39 -6.09 -6.97
C CYS A 161 23.94 -5.62 -6.91
N LEU A 162 23.10 -6.40 -6.22
CA LEU A 162 21.67 -6.14 -6.11
C LEU A 162 21.40 -4.96 -5.18
N GLN A 163 20.73 -3.92 -5.69
CA GLN A 163 20.47 -2.67 -4.98
C GLN A 163 18.99 -2.48 -4.60
N ALA A 164 18.07 -3.01 -5.40
CA ALA A 164 16.64 -2.78 -5.19
C ALA A 164 15.77 -3.93 -5.73
N LEU A 165 14.67 -4.22 -5.03
CA LEU A 165 13.65 -5.19 -5.43
C LEU A 165 12.26 -4.65 -5.12
N ASN A 166 11.29 -4.79 -6.02
CA ASN A 166 9.89 -4.66 -5.59
C ASN A 166 9.46 -5.90 -4.74
N PRO A 167 8.34 -5.82 -3.98
CA PRO A 167 7.93 -6.92 -3.10
C PRO A 167 7.74 -8.26 -3.81
N ALA A 168 7.19 -8.24 -5.03
CA ALA A 168 6.98 -9.45 -5.83
C ALA A 168 8.31 -10.13 -6.22
N ALA A 169 9.31 -9.35 -6.65
CA ALA A 169 10.63 -9.86 -7.00
C ALA A 169 11.36 -10.44 -5.77
N ARG A 170 11.28 -9.72 -4.64
CA ARG A 170 11.81 -10.20 -3.35
C ARG A 170 11.21 -11.53 -2.93
N GLN A 171 9.88 -11.64 -2.99
CA GLN A 171 9.18 -12.88 -2.63
C GLN A 171 9.57 -14.03 -3.57
N TYR A 172 9.66 -13.76 -4.88
CA TYR A 172 10.09 -14.75 -5.86
C TYR A 172 11.50 -15.29 -5.57
N LEU A 173 12.47 -14.41 -5.34
CA LEU A 173 13.85 -14.81 -5.04
C LEU A 173 13.95 -15.61 -3.73
N LEU A 174 13.27 -15.17 -2.67
CA LEU A 174 13.25 -15.89 -1.38
C LEU A 174 12.65 -17.30 -1.52
N GLN A 175 11.58 -17.44 -2.30
CA GLN A 175 10.94 -18.74 -2.52
C GLN A 175 11.81 -19.69 -3.35
N HIS A 176 12.57 -19.16 -4.31
CA HIS A 176 13.35 -19.98 -5.24
C HIS A 176 14.75 -20.32 -4.72
N TYR A 177 15.41 -19.37 -4.05
CA TYR A 177 16.81 -19.50 -3.60
C TYR A 177 16.96 -19.59 -2.08
N GLY A 178 15.89 -19.41 -1.29
CA GLY A 178 15.91 -19.44 0.18
C GLY A 178 16.53 -18.20 0.84
N GLN A 179 17.20 -17.34 0.06
CA GLN A 179 17.81 -16.09 0.50
C GLN A 179 17.82 -15.08 -0.65
N LEU A 180 18.09 -13.81 -0.33
CA LEU A 180 18.28 -12.80 -1.37
C LEU A 180 19.71 -12.90 -1.92
N PRO A 181 19.88 -13.13 -3.23
CA PRO A 181 21.18 -13.09 -3.89
C PRO A 181 21.75 -11.68 -3.82
N GLN A 182 23.05 -11.57 -3.56
CA GLN A 182 23.74 -10.28 -3.48
C GLN A 182 24.23 -9.80 -4.85
N HIS A 183 24.41 -10.72 -5.80
CA HIS A 183 25.01 -10.43 -7.10
C HIS A 183 24.22 -11.10 -8.23
N ILE A 184 24.15 -10.46 -9.40
CA ILE A 184 23.35 -10.91 -10.55
C ILE A 184 23.71 -12.33 -11.02
N GLY A 185 24.99 -12.69 -10.97
CA GLY A 185 25.50 -14.04 -11.33
C GLY A 185 25.08 -15.18 -10.39
N GLN A 186 24.35 -14.89 -9.32
CA GLN A 186 23.71 -15.91 -8.46
C GLN A 186 22.28 -16.22 -8.93
N VAL A 187 21.71 -15.36 -9.80
CA VAL A 187 20.35 -15.48 -10.34
C VAL A 187 20.36 -16.01 -11.76
N PHE A 188 21.28 -15.50 -12.59
CA PHE A 188 21.47 -15.83 -14.00
C PHE A 188 22.85 -16.43 -14.23
#